data_AF-A0A6N7QMU4-F1
#
_entry.id   AF-A0A6N7QMU4-F1
#
_cell.length_a   1.000
_cell.length_b   1.000
_cell.length_c   1.000
_cell.angle_alpha   90.00
_cell.angle_beta   90.00
_cell.angle_gamma   90.00
#
_symmetry.space_group_name_H-M   'P 1'
#
loop_
_entity.id
_entity.type
_entity.pdbx_description
1 polymer ?
#
loop_
_entity_poly.entity_id
_entity_poly.type
_entity_poly.pdbx_seq_one_letter_code
_entity_poly.pdbx_strand_id
1 'polypeptide(L)'
;MNTLIAIGHIIGCITVVLSISAVAALLTIRFQNKAADKAFYEVCLQAGIPIEKAEEPDNANHILKVQLDKFSPDYFQNRLSNFIGVLVTVLVVTQSMVLLGVTGVVIWNTITDSLSNAKWIWTLLPLQLAFILLNLLIYVMTSLLTGRTPGQAKSVRSTLLQYAQQNL
;
A
#
# COMPACT_ATOMS: atom_id res chain seq x y z
N MET A 1 -36.24 16.33 -12.16
CA MET A 1 -36.02 15.89 -10.77
C MET A 1 -35.30 14.54 -10.69
N ASN A 2 -35.87 13.45 -11.23
CA ASN A 2 -35.31 12.10 -11.10
C ASN A 2 -33.90 11.93 -11.68
N THR A 3 -33.61 12.57 -12.81
CA THR A 3 -32.26 12.56 -13.42
C THR A 3 -31.22 13.21 -12.51
N LEU A 4 -31.56 14.33 -11.86
CA LEU A 4 -30.65 15.00 -10.92
C LEU A 4 -30.39 14.14 -9.68
N ILE A 5 -31.41 13.42 -9.20
CA ILE A 5 -31.26 12.48 -8.08
C ILE A 5 -30.33 11.33 -8.46
N ALA A 6 -30.51 10.75 -9.66
CA ALA A 6 -29.64 9.68 -10.15
C ALA A 6 -28.17 10.14 -10.29
N ILE A 7 -27.95 11.32 -10.88
CA ILE A 7 -26.62 11.95 -10.98
C ILE A 7 -26.05 12.19 -9.57
N GLY A 8 -26.86 12.69 -8.64
CA GLY A 8 -26.47 12.93 -7.26
C GLY A 8 -26.00 11.66 -6.55
N HIS A 9 -26.66 10.51 -6.75
CA HIS A 9 -26.19 9.24 -6.20
C HIS A 9 -24.85 8.80 -6.79
N ILE A 10 -24.68 8.88 -8.11
CA ILE A 10 -23.46 8.46 -8.79
C ILE A 10 -22.27 9.33 -8.35
N ILE A 11 -22.39 10.66 -8.50
CA ILE A 11 -21.34 11.60 -8.14
C ILE A 11 -21.06 11.55 -6.64
N GLY A 12 -22.11 11.53 -5.81
CA GLY A 12 -21.99 11.48 -4.36
C GLY A 12 -21.24 10.23 -3.88
N CYS A 13 -21.60 9.06 -4.39
CA CYS A 13 -20.93 7.82 -4.01
C CYS A 13 -19.48 7.78 -4.48
N ILE A 14 -19.20 8.15 -5.74
CA ILE A 14 -17.82 8.22 -6.27
C ILE A 14 -16.96 9.15 -5.40
N THR A 15 -17.49 10.33 -5.04
CA THR A 15 -16.78 11.29 -4.19
C THR A 15 -16.45 10.71 -2.82
N VAL A 16 -17.40 10.01 -2.19
CA VAL A 16 -17.19 9.35 -0.89
C VAL A 16 -16.16 8.23 -0.99
N VAL A 17 -16.25 7.37 -2.00
CA VAL A 17 -15.31 6.25 -2.21
C VAL A 17 -13.89 6.78 -2.45
N LEU A 18 -13.73 7.83 -3.27
CA LEU A 18 -12.45 8.47 -3.52
C LEU A 18 -11.88 9.11 -2.25
N SER A 19 -12.71 9.79 -1.46
CA SER A 19 -12.30 10.42 -0.20
C SER A 19 -11.81 9.39 0.81
N ILE A 20 -12.52 8.28 0.98
CA ILE A 20 -12.11 7.16 1.85
C ILE A 20 -10.80 6.53 1.34
N SER A 21 -10.67 6.34 0.03
CA SER A 21 -9.45 5.80 -0.58
C SER A 21 -8.24 6.71 -0.34
N ALA A 22 -8.42 8.02 -0.48
CA ALA A 22 -7.37 9.01 -0.20
C ALA A 22 -6.94 8.97 1.28
N VAL A 23 -7.90 8.94 2.22
CA VAL A 23 -7.61 8.81 3.65
C VAL A 23 -6.85 7.51 3.95
N ALA A 24 -7.29 6.38 3.39
CA ALA A 24 -6.63 5.09 3.56
C ALA A 24 -5.19 5.09 3.00
N ALA A 25 -4.98 5.72 1.84
CA ALA A 25 -3.65 5.87 1.25
C ALA A 25 -2.74 6.73 2.13
N LEU A 26 -3.22 7.87 2.63
CA LEU A 26 -2.46 8.74 3.54
C LEU A 26 -2.08 8.03 4.84
N LEU A 27 -3.00 7.25 5.42
CA LEU A 27 -2.72 6.43 6.59
C LEU A 27 -1.65 5.37 6.29
N THR A 28 -1.75 4.71 5.14
CA THR A 28 -0.78 3.70 4.69
C THR A 28 0.62 4.30 4.55
N ILE A 29 0.75 5.45 3.88
CA ILE A 29 2.02 6.18 3.74
C ILE A 29 2.59 6.52 5.12
N ARG A 30 1.75 7.02 6.04
CA ARG A 30 2.19 7.35 7.40
C ARG A 30 2.71 6.13 8.16
N PHE A 31 2.05 4.97 8.03
CA PHE A 31 2.53 3.72 8.65
C PHE A 31 3.82 3.22 8.02
N GLN A 32 3.96 3.33 6.70
CA GLN A 32 5.17 2.97 5.98
C GLN A 32 6.37 3.84 6.40
N ASN A 33 6.19 5.16 6.52
CA ASN A 33 7.25 6.06 6.98
C ASN A 33 7.69 5.71 8.40
N LYS A 34 6.75 5.51 9.33
CA LYS A 34 7.09 5.06 10.70
C LYS A 34 7.84 3.73 10.73
N ALA A 35 7.46 2.79 9.86
CA ALA A 35 8.13 1.50 9.76
C ALA A 35 9.54 1.64 9.16
N ALA A 36 9.72 2.54 8.19
CA ALA A 36 11.02 2.86 7.61
C ALA A 36 11.95 3.52 8.62
N ASP A 37 11.47 4.53 9.36
CA ASP A 37 12.22 5.21 10.42
C ASP A 37 12.69 4.21 11.48
N LYS A 38 11.78 3.33 11.92
CA LYS A 38 12.12 2.26 12.87
C LYS A 38 13.16 1.30 12.29
N ALA A 39 13.00 0.87 11.05
CA ALA A 39 13.94 -0.03 10.40
C ALA A 39 15.34 0.61 10.25
N PHE A 40 15.40 1.90 9.94
CA PHE A 40 16.63 2.68 9.86
C PHE A 40 17.30 2.80 11.23
N TYR A 41 16.53 3.13 12.28
CA TYR A 41 17.05 3.16 13.65
C TYR A 41 17.67 1.84 14.08
N GLU A 42 16.99 0.72 13.80
CA GLU A 42 17.51 -0.62 14.09
C GLU A 42 18.81 -0.91 13.34
N VAL A 43 18.96 -0.41 12.10
CA VAL A 43 20.19 -0.57 11.31
C VAL A 43 21.33 0.24 11.92
N CYS A 44 21.09 1.50 12.29
CA CYS A 44 22.08 2.34 12.96
C CYS A 44 22.56 1.70 14.28
N LEU A 45 21.62 1.18 15.08
CA LEU A 45 21.94 0.43 16.29
C LEU A 45 22.78 -0.83 16.01
N GLN A 46 22.43 -1.61 14.99
CA GLN A 46 23.19 -2.81 14.59
C GLN A 46 24.60 -2.46 14.09
N ALA A 47 24.75 -1.32 13.41
CA ALA A 47 26.02 -0.82 12.93
C ALA A 47 26.87 -0.15 14.04
N GLY A 48 26.30 0.10 15.22
CA GLY A 48 26.95 0.85 16.29
C GLY A 48 27.15 2.33 15.96
N ILE A 49 26.35 2.89 15.03
CA ILE A 49 26.49 4.26 14.53
C ILE A 49 25.36 5.12 15.12
N PRO A 50 25.66 6.26 15.78
CA PRO A 50 24.65 7.24 16.18
C PRO A 50 23.87 7.74 14.96
N ILE A 51 22.55 7.91 15.07
CA ILE A 51 21.71 8.37 13.94
C ILE A 51 22.24 9.68 13.35
N GLU A 52 22.70 10.58 14.21
CA GLU A 52 23.19 11.92 13.85
C GLU A 52 24.44 11.86 12.95
N LYS A 53 25.14 10.72 12.95
CA LYS A 53 26.34 10.48 12.15
C LYS A 53 26.10 9.54 10.98
N ALA A 54 24.86 9.09 10.76
CA ALA A 54 24.53 8.10 9.75
C ALA A 54 24.81 8.58 8.31
N GLU A 55 24.77 9.89 8.08
CA GLU A 55 25.01 10.51 6.77
C GLU A 55 26.49 10.81 6.50
N GLU A 56 27.38 10.61 7.47
CA GLU A 56 28.83 10.77 7.25
C GLU A 56 29.30 9.73 6.22
N PRO A 57 30.15 10.09 5.22
CA PRO A 57 30.52 9.19 4.12
C PRO A 57 31.05 7.82 4.55
N ASP A 58 31.87 7.78 5.60
CA ASP A 58 32.44 6.54 6.14
C ASP A 58 31.38 5.64 6.81
N ASN A 59 30.38 6.27 7.45
CA ASN A 59 29.28 5.58 8.12
C ASN A 59 28.20 5.13 7.12
N ALA A 60 27.94 5.92 6.08
CA ALA A 60 26.95 5.62 5.05
C ALA A 60 27.25 4.28 4.34
N ASN A 61 28.52 4.03 4.01
CA ASN A 61 28.96 2.77 3.41
C ASN A 61 28.76 1.57 4.36
N HIS A 62 29.03 1.76 5.64
CA HIS A 62 28.82 0.73 6.66
C HIS A 62 27.33 0.41 6.81
N ILE A 63 26.49 1.44 6.93
CA ILE A 63 25.04 1.34 7.03
C ILE A 63 24.47 0.63 5.79
N LEU A 64 24.92 1.01 4.59
CA LEU A 64 24.54 0.36 3.34
C LEU A 64 24.81 -1.15 3.38
N LYS A 65 26.00 -1.55 3.84
CA LYS A 65 26.36 -2.97 3.97
C LYS A 65 25.45 -3.72 4.94
N VAL A 66 25.16 -3.12 6.10
CA VAL A 66 24.24 -3.71 7.11
C VAL A 66 22.82 -3.83 6.56
N GLN A 67 22.34 -2.84 5.80
CA GLN A 67 21.01 -2.91 5.17
C GLN A 67 20.94 -3.99 4.09
N LEU A 68 21.97 -4.12 3.24
CA LEU A 68 22.02 -5.15 2.21
C LEU A 68 21.97 -6.56 2.79
N ASP A 69 22.68 -6.79 3.91
CA ASP A 69 22.60 -8.05 4.63
C ASP A 69 21.21 -8.26 5.25
N LYS A 70 20.70 -7.31 6.04
CA LYS A 70 19.39 -7.40 6.72
C LYS A 70 18.22 -7.66 5.75
N PHE A 71 18.27 -7.12 4.54
CA PHE A 71 17.26 -7.28 3.49
C PHE A 71 17.66 -8.27 2.38
N SER A 72 18.69 -9.09 2.62
CA SER A 72 19.12 -10.14 1.70
C SER A 72 17.99 -11.13 1.37
N PRO A 73 17.87 -11.59 0.11
CA PRO A 73 16.92 -12.65 -0.25
C PRO A 73 17.20 -14.01 0.43
N ASP A 74 18.33 -14.18 1.09
CA ASP A 74 18.71 -15.44 1.76
C ASP A 74 17.83 -15.73 2.97
N TYR A 75 17.35 -14.68 3.64
CA TYR A 75 16.45 -14.81 4.78
C TYR A 75 15.02 -15.15 4.35
N PHE A 76 14.47 -16.24 4.91
CA PHE A 76 13.10 -16.69 4.62
C PHE A 76 12.04 -15.60 4.87
N GLN A 77 12.17 -14.84 5.96
CA GLN A 77 11.26 -13.74 6.29
C GLN A 77 11.22 -12.66 5.21
N ASN A 78 12.36 -12.36 4.56
CA ASN A 78 12.44 -11.42 3.44
C ASN A 78 11.73 -11.96 2.21
N ARG A 79 11.92 -13.24 1.89
CA ARG A 79 11.20 -13.89 0.77
C ARG A 79 9.70 -13.91 1.01
N LEU A 80 9.26 -14.24 2.23
CA LEU A 80 7.85 -14.28 2.60
C LEU A 80 7.20 -12.89 2.55
N SER A 81 7.83 -11.86 3.14
CA SER A 81 7.36 -10.47 3.03
C SER A 81 7.26 -10.03 1.57
N ASN A 82 8.23 -10.39 0.72
CA ASN A 82 8.19 -10.07 -0.71
C ASN A 82 7.06 -10.77 -1.46
N PHE A 83 6.85 -12.07 -1.19
CA PHE A 83 5.74 -12.82 -1.77
C PHE A 83 4.39 -12.22 -1.37
N ILE A 84 4.21 -11.89 -0.09
CA ILE A 84 2.98 -11.22 0.38
C ILE A 84 2.83 -9.84 -0.26
N GLY A 85 3.92 -9.09 -0.47
CA GLY A 85 3.88 -7.83 -1.23
C GLY A 85 3.33 -8.00 -2.66
N VAL A 86 3.67 -9.10 -3.34
CA VAL A 86 3.09 -9.43 -4.64
C VAL A 86 1.59 -9.73 -4.51
N LEU A 87 1.18 -10.52 -3.52
CA LEU A 87 -0.24 -10.81 -3.28
C LEU A 87 -1.05 -9.54 -2.98
N VAL A 88 -0.52 -8.62 -2.18
CA VAL A 88 -1.14 -7.32 -1.93
C VAL A 88 -1.30 -6.53 -3.23
N THR A 89 -0.28 -6.53 -4.09
CA THR A 89 -0.37 -5.86 -5.40
C THR A 89 -1.48 -6.46 -6.26
N VAL A 90 -1.56 -7.79 -6.34
CA VAL A 90 -2.64 -8.49 -7.05
C VAL A 90 -4.00 -8.12 -6.45
N LEU A 91 -4.12 -8.11 -5.14
CA LEU A 91 -5.37 -7.78 -4.44
C LEU A 91 -5.83 -6.35 -4.72
N VAL A 92 -4.92 -5.37 -4.74
CA VAL A 92 -5.24 -3.97 -5.07
C VAL A 92 -5.71 -3.85 -6.52
N VAL A 93 -5.07 -4.54 -7.46
CA VAL A 93 -5.53 -4.57 -8.87
C VAL A 93 -6.90 -5.22 -8.97
N THR A 94 -7.13 -6.36 -8.29
CA THR A 94 -8.44 -7.02 -8.23
C THR A 94 -9.49 -6.09 -7.65
N GLN A 95 -9.21 -5.39 -6.56
CA GLN A 95 -10.10 -4.39 -5.97
C GLN A 95 -10.51 -3.33 -7.00
N SER A 96 -9.56 -2.75 -7.72
CA SER A 96 -9.85 -1.76 -8.76
C SER A 96 -10.74 -2.34 -9.86
N MET A 97 -10.46 -3.57 -10.32
CA MET A 97 -11.28 -4.23 -11.33
C MET A 97 -12.72 -4.48 -10.85
N VAL A 98 -12.90 -4.96 -9.62
CA VAL A 98 -14.24 -5.21 -9.06
C VAL A 98 -15.02 -3.90 -8.93
N LEU A 99 -14.42 -2.84 -8.39
CA LEU A 99 -15.09 -1.54 -8.22
C LEU A 99 -15.48 -0.92 -9.56
N LEU A 100 -14.59 -0.98 -10.56
CA LEU A 100 -14.89 -0.52 -11.92
C LEU A 100 -16.00 -1.35 -12.56
N GLY A 101 -15.97 -2.68 -12.41
CA GLY A 101 -17.00 -3.58 -12.91
C GLY A 101 -18.38 -3.28 -12.32
N VAL A 102 -18.47 -3.15 -10.99
CA VAL A 102 -19.72 -2.79 -10.30
C VAL A 102 -20.21 -1.42 -10.74
N THR A 103 -19.31 -0.43 -10.83
CA THR A 103 -19.65 0.92 -11.32
C THR A 103 -20.23 0.86 -12.74
N GLY A 104 -19.57 0.12 -13.65
CA GLY A 104 -20.01 -0.04 -15.02
C GLY A 104 -21.39 -0.68 -15.14
N VAL A 105 -21.65 -1.77 -14.39
CA VAL A 105 -22.96 -2.44 -14.34
C VAL A 105 -24.05 -1.51 -13.83
N VAL A 106 -23.79 -0.76 -12.76
CA VAL A 106 -24.79 0.17 -12.20
C VAL A 106 -25.10 1.31 -13.19
N ILE A 107 -24.08 1.89 -13.82
CA ILE A 107 -24.27 2.94 -14.83
C ILE A 107 -25.06 2.40 -16.02
N TRP A 108 -24.69 1.23 -16.54
CA TRP A 108 -25.40 0.58 -17.65
C TRP A 108 -26.89 0.40 -17.32
N ASN A 109 -27.23 -0.26 -16.21
CA ASN A 109 -28.62 -0.49 -15.81
C ASN A 109 -29.38 0.80 -15.47
N THR A 110 -28.67 1.88 -15.08
CA THR A 110 -29.28 3.19 -14.87
C THR A 110 -29.71 3.84 -16.19
N ILE A 111 -28.93 3.62 -17.25
CA ILE A 111 -29.19 4.18 -18.58
C ILE A 111 -30.19 3.33 -19.36
N THR A 112 -30.06 2.00 -19.33
CA THR A 112 -30.88 1.09 -20.16
C THR A 112 -32.24 0.77 -19.55
N ASP A 113 -32.32 0.62 -18.22
CA ASP A 113 -33.51 0.05 -17.59
C ASP A 113 -34.29 1.11 -16.79
N SER A 114 -33.66 1.73 -15.80
CA SER A 114 -34.34 2.70 -14.93
C SER A 114 -33.37 3.57 -14.15
N LEU A 115 -33.69 4.87 -14.07
CA LEU A 115 -32.99 5.84 -13.22
C LEU A 115 -32.96 5.44 -11.73
N SER A 116 -33.90 4.61 -11.27
CA SER A 116 -33.91 4.10 -9.89
C SER A 116 -32.72 3.20 -9.57
N ASN A 117 -32.03 2.66 -10.58
CA ASN A 117 -30.87 1.79 -10.40
C ASN A 117 -29.64 2.54 -9.90
N ALA A 118 -29.59 3.87 -10.05
CA ALA A 118 -28.48 4.70 -9.59
C ALA A 118 -28.17 4.53 -8.10
N LYS A 119 -29.17 4.23 -7.27
CA LYS A 119 -28.98 4.00 -5.82
C LYS A 119 -28.10 2.79 -5.51
N TRP A 120 -27.98 1.83 -6.42
CA TRP A 120 -27.16 0.64 -6.21
C TRP A 120 -25.66 0.95 -6.24
N ILE A 121 -25.25 2.13 -6.71
CA ILE A 121 -23.85 2.56 -6.69
C ILE A 121 -23.28 2.59 -5.26
N TRP A 122 -24.12 2.78 -4.24
CA TRP A 122 -23.70 2.78 -2.84
C TRP A 122 -23.17 1.43 -2.35
N THR A 123 -23.38 0.34 -3.11
CA THR A 123 -22.71 -0.95 -2.85
C THR A 123 -21.18 -0.88 -2.98
N LEU A 124 -20.65 0.12 -3.68
CA LEU A 124 -19.20 0.36 -3.72
C LEU A 124 -18.62 0.67 -2.34
N LEU A 125 -19.39 1.29 -1.45
CA LEU A 125 -18.90 1.68 -0.12
C LEU A 125 -18.54 0.48 0.77
N PRO A 126 -19.46 -0.47 1.05
CA PRO A 126 -19.12 -1.65 1.85
C PRO A 126 -18.05 -2.51 1.17
N LEU A 127 -18.05 -2.58 -0.17
CA LEU A 127 -17.01 -3.29 -0.92
C LEU A 127 -15.63 -2.66 -0.73
N GLN A 128 -15.54 -1.33 -0.85
CA GLN A 128 -14.30 -0.58 -0.60
C GLN A 128 -13.80 -0.77 0.82
N LEU A 129 -14.69 -0.69 1.82
CA LEU A 129 -14.33 -0.91 3.22
C LEU A 129 -13.83 -2.33 3.47
N ALA A 130 -14.45 -3.35 2.86
CA ALA A 130 -14.00 -4.73 2.98
C ALA A 130 -12.58 -4.92 2.43
N PHE A 131 -12.26 -4.34 1.27
CA PHE A 131 -10.90 -4.39 0.73
C PHE A 131 -9.88 -3.63 1.59
N ILE A 132 -10.23 -2.47 2.16
CA ILE A 132 -9.35 -1.73 3.06
C ILE A 132 -9.04 -2.58 4.31
N LEU A 133 -10.06 -3.18 4.92
CA LEU A 133 -9.88 -4.04 6.10
C LEU A 133 -9.04 -5.27 5.78
N LEU A 134 -9.27 -5.90 4.62
CA LEU A 134 -8.47 -7.05 4.19
C LEU A 134 -7.00 -6.67 3.96
N ASN A 135 -6.72 -5.55 3.31
CA ASN A 135 -5.35 -5.06 3.13
C ASN A 135 -4.67 -4.75 4.47
N LEU A 136 -5.40 -4.11 5.41
CA LEU A 136 -4.89 -3.84 6.75
C LEU A 136 -4.57 -5.13 7.49
N LEU A 137 -5.44 -6.14 7.41
CA LEU A 137 -5.22 -7.45 8.02
C LEU A 137 -3.96 -8.12 7.45
N ILE A 138 -3.80 -8.14 6.13
CA ILE A 138 -2.60 -8.70 5.49
C ILE A 138 -1.35 -7.95 5.95
N TYR A 139 -1.39 -6.63 6.04
CA TYR A 139 -0.28 -5.82 6.51
C TYR A 139 0.13 -6.18 7.95
N VAL A 140 -0.84 -6.23 8.86
CA VAL A 140 -0.61 -6.59 10.27
C VAL A 140 -0.05 -8.01 10.39
N MET A 141 -0.66 -8.97 9.70
CA MET A 141 -0.21 -10.36 9.72
C MET A 141 1.20 -10.51 9.17
N THR A 142 1.55 -9.80 8.09
CA THR A 142 2.91 -9.83 7.53
C THR A 142 3.92 -9.26 8.52
N SER A 143 3.58 -8.15 9.17
CA SER A 143 4.42 -7.51 10.19
C SER A 143 4.65 -8.44 11.37
N LEU A 144 3.61 -9.11 11.86
CA LEU A 144 3.71 -10.07 12.97
C LEU A 144 4.56 -11.30 12.59
N LEU A 145 4.39 -11.83 11.38
CA LEU A 145 5.07 -13.06 10.94
C LEU A 145 6.53 -12.82 10.53
N THR A 146 6.85 -11.65 9.98
CA THR A 146 8.16 -11.40 9.33
C THR A 146 8.95 -10.26 9.96
N GLY A 147 8.36 -9.51 10.90
CA GLY A 147 8.90 -8.25 11.43
C GLY A 147 8.94 -7.14 10.38
N ARG A 148 8.31 -7.33 9.22
CA ARG A 148 8.43 -6.46 8.04
C ARG A 148 7.07 -6.20 7.41
N THR A 149 6.96 -5.10 6.69
CA THR A 149 5.76 -4.77 5.92
C THR A 149 5.75 -5.56 4.60
N PRO A 150 4.58 -5.77 3.95
CA PRO A 150 4.51 -6.46 2.67
C PRO A 150 5.40 -5.79 1.62
N GLY A 151 6.33 -6.56 1.02
CA GLY A 151 7.23 -6.07 -0.04
C GLY A 151 8.40 -5.20 0.42
N GLN A 152 8.57 -4.99 1.74
CA GLN A 152 9.59 -4.07 2.27
C GLN A 152 11.00 -4.43 1.82
N ALA A 153 11.39 -5.71 1.92
CA ALA A 153 12.75 -6.15 1.64
C ALA A 153 13.13 -5.92 0.17
N LYS A 154 12.22 -6.19 -0.75
CA LYS A 154 12.41 -5.91 -2.18
C LYS A 154 12.54 -4.42 -2.43
N SER A 155 11.67 -3.60 -1.82
CA SER A 155 11.68 -2.13 -1.98
C SER A 155 13.00 -1.53 -1.51
N VAL A 156 13.44 -1.87 -0.30
CA VAL A 156 14.71 -1.37 0.26
C VAL A 156 15.87 -1.81 -0.61
N ARG A 157 15.95 -3.09 -0.98
CA ARG A 157 17.02 -3.59 -1.85
C ARG A 157 17.06 -2.87 -3.20
N SER A 158 15.92 -2.62 -3.85
CA SER A 158 15.90 -1.88 -5.11
C SER A 158 16.41 -0.45 -4.96
N THR A 159 16.06 0.24 -3.87
CA THR A 159 16.56 1.59 -3.59
C THR A 159 18.06 1.60 -3.33
N LEU A 160 18.58 0.63 -2.58
CA LEU A 160 20.01 0.53 -2.29
C LEU A 160 20.83 0.21 -3.55
N LEU A 161 20.32 -0.65 -4.43
CA LEU A 161 20.97 -0.95 -5.71
C LEU A 161 21.00 0.28 -6.63
N GLN A 162 19.91 1.06 -6.68
CA GLN A 162 19.87 2.32 -7.44
C GLN A 162 20.88 3.32 -6.89
N TYR A 163 20.96 3.45 -5.57
CA TYR A 163 21.94 4.33 -4.92
C TYR A 163 23.38 3.90 -5.23
N ALA A 164 23.69 2.60 -5.15
CA ALA A 164 25.01 2.08 -5.49
C ALA A 164 25.39 2.35 -6.95
N GLN A 165 24.43 2.24 -7.89
CA GLN A 165 24.67 2.55 -9.31
C GLN A 165 24.91 4.03 -9.62
N GLN A 166 24.43 4.95 -8.77
CA GLN A 166 24.58 6.39 -8.97
C GLN A 166 25.86 6.96 -8.34
N ASN A 167 26.47 6.22 -7.41
CA ASN A 167 27.65 6.65 -6.63
C ASN A 167 28.90 5.78 -6.90
N LEU A 168 28.83 4.90 -7.90
CA LEU A 168 29.95 4.19 -8.52
C LEU A 168 30.25 4.82 -9.89
#